data_AF-A0A7Y0CKN4-F1
#
_entry.id   AF-A0A7Y0CKN4-F1
#
_cell.length_a   1.000
_cell.length_b   1.000
_cell.length_c   1.000
_cell.angle_alpha   90.00
_cell.angle_beta   90.00
_cell.angle_gamma   90.00
#
_symmetry.space_group_name_H-M   'P 1'
#
loop_
_entity.id
_entity.type
_entity.pdbx_description
1 polymer ?
#
loop_
_entity_poly.entity_id
_entity_poly.type
_entity_poly.pdbx_seq_one_letter_code
_entity_poly.pdbx_strand_id
1 'polypeptide(L)'
;MSEFLRQLQASPVKRVSLDEVKRAYYAIYPEMLNSPDRQARLLQALQDLEGRGHLSLPAVGSWERMGSPPLPKWVSLAREKPRADAPDYSDVTWVPELGFWPKLKPIQLADAKAINDFLLRRRDSLTPVPIKERSLEIFGDEKRLEALRTGMSVITQFDGPMFTIGDGQSGQYIQGQQNGTSIATGAVLV
;
A
#
# COMPACT_ATOMS: atom_id res chain seq x y z
N MET A 1 19.09 -10.54 27.95
CA MET A 1 18.95 -10.41 26.48
C MET A 1 20.33 -10.69 25.87
N SER A 2 20.49 -11.62 24.92
CA SER A 2 21.81 -11.94 24.35
C SER A 2 22.27 -10.82 23.38
N GLU A 3 23.54 -10.40 23.47
CA GLU A 3 24.12 -9.35 22.59
C GLU A 3 23.97 -9.68 21.09
N PHE A 4 23.97 -10.98 20.75
CA PHE A 4 23.68 -11.48 19.40
C PHE A 4 22.28 -11.10 18.90
N LEU A 5 21.25 -11.26 19.74
CA LEU A 5 19.90 -10.85 19.38
C LEU A 5 19.81 -9.33 19.18
N ARG A 6 20.48 -8.55 20.03
CA ARG A 6 20.51 -7.08 19.92
C ARG A 6 21.14 -6.63 18.60
N GLN A 7 22.25 -7.25 18.20
CA GLN A 7 22.87 -7.02 16.89
C GLN A 7 21.93 -7.36 15.73
N LEU A 8 21.23 -8.50 15.78
CA LEU A 8 20.25 -8.85 14.76
C LEU A 8 19.07 -7.86 14.72
N GLN A 9 18.57 -7.42 15.88
CA GLN A 9 17.46 -6.45 15.96
C GLN A 9 17.82 -5.07 15.44
N ALA A 10 19.10 -4.70 15.40
CA ALA A 10 19.58 -3.46 14.80
C ALA A 10 19.44 -3.43 13.27
N SER A 11 19.31 -4.58 12.60
CA SER A 11 19.04 -4.62 11.16
C SER A 11 17.69 -3.96 10.85
N PRO A 12 17.61 -3.14 9.78
CA PRO A 12 16.36 -2.47 9.41
C PRO A 12 15.31 -3.42 8.83
N VAL A 13 15.73 -4.62 8.41
CA VAL A 13 14.89 -5.61 7.71
C VAL A 13 14.36 -6.69 8.66
N LYS A 14 13.13 -7.15 8.41
CA LYS A 14 12.52 -8.25 9.16
C LYS A 14 13.19 -9.59 8.88
N ARG A 15 13.59 -9.81 7.62
CA ARG A 15 14.26 -11.04 7.18
C ARG A 15 15.75 -10.72 7.02
N VAL A 16 16.56 -11.31 7.87
CA VAL A 16 18.03 -11.12 7.87
C VAL A 16 18.66 -12.27 7.11
N SER A 17 19.57 -11.96 6.19
CA SER A 17 20.27 -12.95 5.37
C SER A 17 21.27 -13.76 6.21
N LEU A 18 21.62 -14.97 5.77
CA LEU A 18 22.61 -15.79 6.48
C LEU A 18 23.99 -15.11 6.57
N ASP A 19 24.37 -14.32 5.57
CA ASP A 19 25.64 -13.57 5.58
C ASP A 19 25.67 -12.54 6.72
N GLU A 20 24.60 -11.76 6.85
CA GLU A 20 24.45 -10.81 7.96
C GLU A 20 24.38 -11.51 9.31
N VAL A 21 23.67 -12.65 9.40
CA VAL A 21 23.61 -13.46 10.62
C VAL A 21 25.01 -13.94 11.04
N LYS A 22 25.79 -14.49 10.09
CA LYS A 22 27.18 -14.93 10.31
C LYS A 22 28.04 -13.74 10.76
N ARG A 23 27.95 -12.60 10.07
CA ARG A 23 28.68 -11.37 10.40
C ARG A 23 28.36 -10.89 11.82
N ALA A 24 27.08 -10.81 12.19
CA ALA A 24 26.65 -10.39 13.51
C ALA A 24 27.14 -11.33 14.61
N TYR A 25 27.09 -12.65 14.36
CA TYR A 25 27.53 -13.65 15.33
C TYR A 25 29.05 -13.65 15.53
N TYR A 26 29.83 -13.69 14.44
CA TYR A 26 31.29 -13.74 14.52
C TYR A 26 31.95 -12.41 14.90
N ALA A 27 31.23 -11.28 14.76
CA ALA A 27 31.68 -10.01 15.34
C ALA A 27 31.69 -10.03 16.88
N ILE A 28 30.81 -10.84 17.50
CA ILE A 28 30.71 -10.99 18.96
C ILE A 28 31.61 -12.13 19.45
N TYR A 29 31.68 -13.23 18.69
CA TYR A 29 32.45 -14.43 19.04
C TYR A 29 33.54 -14.71 17.97
N PRO A 30 34.56 -13.84 17.83
CA PRO A 30 35.60 -14.01 16.83
C PRO A 30 36.42 -15.30 17.04
N GLU A 31 36.54 -15.79 18.28
CA GLU A 31 37.21 -17.04 18.63
C GLU A 31 36.56 -18.27 17.97
N MET A 32 35.28 -18.18 17.63
CA MET A 32 34.57 -19.27 16.95
C MET A 32 34.93 -19.41 15.47
N LEU A 33 35.53 -18.40 14.83
CA LEU A 33 35.90 -18.47 13.41
C LEU A 33 36.87 -19.63 13.11
N ASN A 34 37.78 -19.91 14.04
CA ASN A 34 38.78 -20.97 13.91
C ASN A 34 38.29 -22.34 14.42
N SER A 35 37.06 -22.42 14.92
CA SER A 35 36.51 -23.66 15.49
C SER A 35 35.87 -24.53 14.40
N PRO A 36 36.07 -25.86 14.44
CA PRO A 36 35.39 -26.78 13.54
C PRO A 36 33.87 -26.79 13.78
N ASP A 37 33.42 -26.57 15.02
CA ASP A 37 32.00 -26.60 15.42
C ASP A 37 31.26 -25.27 15.20
N ARG A 38 31.85 -24.29 14.50
CA ARG A 38 31.29 -22.93 14.38
C ARG A 38 29.86 -22.91 13.84
N GLN A 39 29.55 -23.77 12.86
CA GLN A 39 28.21 -23.87 12.29
C GLN A 39 27.22 -24.48 13.29
N ALA A 40 27.64 -25.51 14.03
CA ALA A 40 26.80 -26.14 15.04
C ALA A 40 26.45 -25.16 16.16
N ARG A 41 27.43 -24.36 16.61
CA ARG A 41 27.22 -23.33 17.63
C ARG A 41 26.30 -22.22 17.16
N LEU A 42 26.48 -21.73 15.93
CA LEU A 42 25.57 -20.75 15.34
C LEU A 42 24.15 -21.30 15.21
N LEU A 43 23.99 -22.53 14.72
CA LEU A 43 22.67 -23.16 14.61
C LEU A 43 21.99 -23.30 15.97
N GLN A 44 22.72 -23.76 16.99
CA GLN A 44 22.21 -23.90 18.35
C GLN A 44 21.76 -22.54 18.92
N ALA A 45 22.53 -21.47 18.69
CA ALA A 45 22.15 -20.12 19.10
C ALA A 45 20.86 -19.65 18.41
N LEU A 46 20.70 -19.94 17.11
CA LEU A 46 19.48 -19.60 16.37
C LEU A 46 18.27 -20.38 16.87
N GLN A 47 18.42 -21.67 17.18
CA GLN A 47 17.37 -22.51 17.75
C GLN A 47 16.94 -22.06 19.15
N ASP A 48 17.89 -21.65 20.00
CA ASP A 48 17.57 -21.09 21.32
C ASP A 48 16.78 -19.78 21.20
N LEU A 49 17.13 -18.92 20.24
CA LEU A 49 16.37 -17.69 19.96
C LEU A 49 14.97 -17.97 19.38
N GLU A 50 14.82 -19.00 18.55
CA GLU A 50 13.51 -19.45 18.06
C GLU A 50 12.66 -20.01 19.20
N GLY A 51 13.22 -20.86 20.06
CA GLY A 51 12.52 -21.44 21.20
C GLY A 51 12.03 -20.40 22.20
N ARG A 52 12.69 -19.24 22.26
CA ARG A 52 12.28 -18.07 23.06
C ARG A 52 11.35 -17.10 22.32
N GLY A 53 11.01 -17.39 21.07
CA GLY A 53 10.11 -16.58 20.25
C GLY A 53 10.72 -15.26 19.75
N HIS A 54 12.04 -15.09 19.80
CA HIS A 54 12.72 -13.87 19.34
C HIS A 54 12.93 -13.83 17.81
N LEU A 55 12.90 -14.99 17.16
CA LEU A 55 12.96 -15.14 15.71
C LEU A 55 12.23 -16.40 15.27
N SER A 56 12.12 -16.60 13.96
CA SER A 56 11.64 -17.83 13.35
C SER A 56 12.59 -18.29 12.25
N LEU A 57 12.87 -19.59 12.23
CA LEU A 57 13.66 -20.24 11.19
C LEU A 57 12.79 -20.48 9.94
N PRO A 58 13.42 -20.53 8.76
CA PRO A 58 12.70 -20.76 7.52
C PRO A 58 12.39 -22.26 7.35
N ALA A 59 11.43 -22.57 6.47
CA ALA A 59 11.17 -23.94 6.07
C ALA A 59 12.43 -24.63 5.52
N VAL A 60 12.53 -25.95 5.70
CA VAL A 60 13.72 -26.78 5.37
C VAL A 60 14.25 -26.54 3.93
N GLY A 61 13.37 -26.27 2.96
CA GLY A 61 13.78 -25.97 1.57
C GLY A 61 14.60 -24.68 1.40
N SER A 62 14.64 -23.81 2.41
CA SER A 62 15.41 -22.56 2.44
C SER A 62 16.71 -22.67 3.25
N TRP A 63 17.24 -23.88 3.43
CA TRP A 63 18.50 -24.12 4.12
C TRP A 63 19.66 -24.28 3.12
N GLU A 64 20.89 -24.07 3.57
CA GLU A 64 22.09 -24.36 2.78
C GLU A 64 22.09 -25.84 2.36
N ARG A 65 22.47 -26.11 1.10
CA ARG A 65 22.60 -27.49 0.59
C ARG A 65 23.88 -28.18 1.06
N MET A 66 24.89 -27.40 1.44
CA MET A 66 26.21 -27.86 1.87
C MET A 66 26.59 -27.14 3.16
N GLY A 67 27.20 -27.85 4.10
CA GLY A 67 27.52 -27.37 5.45
C GLY A 67 27.24 -28.46 6.46
N SER A 68 28.08 -28.57 7.50
CA SER A 68 27.94 -29.56 8.56
C SER A 68 27.98 -28.86 9.92
N PRO A 69 26.82 -28.58 10.54
CA PRO A 69 25.45 -28.73 10.03
C PRO A 69 25.03 -27.63 9.02
N PRO A 70 24.00 -27.88 8.18
CA PRO A 70 23.47 -26.87 7.26
C PRO A 70 22.81 -25.73 8.04
N LEU A 71 23.00 -24.49 7.56
CA LEU A 71 22.41 -23.30 8.17
C LEU A 71 21.21 -22.79 7.34
N PRO A 72 20.25 -22.09 7.97
CA PRO A 72 19.16 -21.45 7.26
C PRO A 72 19.69 -20.30 6.39
N LYS A 73 19.22 -20.15 5.15
CA LYS A 73 19.66 -19.05 4.25
C LYS A 73 19.24 -17.66 4.75
N TRP A 74 18.26 -17.59 5.63
CA TRP A 74 17.77 -16.36 6.24
C TRP A 74 17.02 -16.70 7.54
N VAL A 75 16.87 -15.74 8.43
CA VAL A 75 16.01 -15.83 9.63
C VAL A 75 15.02 -14.67 9.65
N SER A 76 13.83 -14.87 10.22
CA SER A 76 12.84 -13.80 10.40
C SER A 76 12.81 -13.34 11.84
N LEU A 77 13.07 -12.06 12.09
CA LEU A 77 13.05 -11.51 13.44
C LEU A 77 11.61 -11.33 13.92
N ALA A 78 11.35 -11.77 15.16
CA ALA A 78 10.13 -11.43 15.86
C ALA A 78 10.28 -9.99 16.36
N ARG A 79 9.95 -9.05 15.48
CA ARG A 79 9.74 -7.66 15.86
C ARG A 79 8.27 -7.53 16.20
N GLU A 80 7.95 -7.07 17.41
CA GLU A 80 6.67 -6.44 17.65
C GLU A 80 6.55 -5.36 16.58
N LYS A 81 5.66 -5.59 15.61
CA LYS A 81 5.19 -4.45 14.83
C LYS A 81 4.76 -3.44 15.89
N PRO A 82 5.17 -2.16 15.81
CA PRO A 82 4.24 -1.14 16.20
C PRO A 82 3.04 -1.42 15.29
N ARG A 83 2.06 -2.15 15.81
CA ARG A 83 0.71 -2.08 15.30
C ARG A 83 0.39 -0.64 15.62
N ALA A 84 0.63 0.25 14.65
CA ALA A 84 -0.21 1.42 14.59
C ALA A 84 -1.60 0.82 14.65
N ASP A 85 -2.29 1.02 15.78
CA ASP A 85 -3.66 0.58 15.93
C ASP A 85 -4.34 1.01 14.65
N ALA A 86 -4.81 0.01 13.89
CA ALA A 86 -5.49 0.32 12.64
C ALA A 86 -6.59 1.30 13.03
N PRO A 87 -6.66 2.50 12.43
CA PRO A 87 -7.60 3.51 12.87
C PRO A 87 -8.99 2.87 12.95
N ASP A 88 -9.71 3.10 14.05
CA ASP A 88 -11.09 2.65 14.10
C ASP A 88 -11.91 3.53 13.16
N TYR A 89 -12.41 2.93 12.09
CA TYR A 89 -13.19 3.61 11.07
C TYR A 89 -14.70 3.55 11.37
N SER A 90 -15.11 2.92 12.47
CA SER A 90 -16.52 2.75 12.86
C SER A 90 -17.16 4.07 13.28
N ASP A 91 -16.39 4.97 13.88
CA ASP A 91 -16.84 6.30 14.32
C ASP A 91 -16.78 7.37 13.21
N VAL A 92 -16.36 7.00 12.00
CA VAL A 92 -16.28 7.94 10.88
C VAL A 92 -17.68 8.22 10.33
N THR A 93 -18.02 9.50 10.20
CA THR A 93 -19.21 9.92 9.45
C THR A 93 -18.95 9.74 7.96
N TRP A 94 -19.46 8.65 7.39
CA TRP A 94 -19.31 8.35 5.97
C TRP A 94 -20.35 9.07 5.12
N VAL A 95 -19.92 9.60 3.97
CA VAL A 95 -20.84 10.10 2.95
C VAL A 95 -21.65 8.94 2.34
N PRO A 96 -22.92 9.14 1.96
CA PRO A 96 -23.76 8.08 1.39
C PRO A 96 -23.12 7.35 0.20
N GLU A 97 -22.35 8.08 -0.61
CA GLU A 97 -21.65 7.57 -1.79
C GLU A 97 -20.56 6.55 -1.41
N LEU A 98 -20.06 6.56 -0.17
CA LEU A 98 -19.15 5.57 0.40
C LEU A 98 -19.86 4.54 1.29
N GLY A 99 -21.17 4.33 1.15
CA GLY A 99 -21.95 3.39 1.97
C GLY A 99 -21.49 1.92 1.91
N PHE A 100 -20.61 1.57 0.97
CA PHE A 100 -19.99 0.24 0.88
C PHE A 100 -18.70 0.11 1.71
N TRP A 101 -18.26 1.15 2.44
CA TRP A 101 -17.04 1.15 3.24
C TRP A 101 -16.85 -0.07 4.17
N PRO A 102 -17.89 -0.70 4.77
CA PRO A 102 -17.69 -1.86 5.63
C PRO A 102 -17.13 -3.08 4.90
N LYS A 103 -17.19 -3.10 3.56
CA LYS A 103 -16.68 -4.18 2.72
C LYS A 103 -15.20 -4.00 2.33
N LEU A 104 -14.58 -2.88 2.71
CA LEU A 104 -13.20 -2.54 2.34
C LEU A 104 -12.18 -3.24 3.23
N LYS A 105 -11.04 -3.61 2.64
CA LYS A 105 -9.89 -4.11 3.40
C LYS A 105 -9.25 -2.97 4.21
N PRO A 106 -8.53 -3.26 5.31
CA PRO A 106 -7.89 -2.23 6.14
C PRO A 106 -7.00 -1.25 5.37
N ILE A 107 -6.27 -1.72 4.35
CA ILE A 107 -5.44 -0.86 3.50
C ILE A 107 -6.28 0.12 2.66
N GLN A 108 -7.50 -0.27 2.28
CA GLN A 108 -8.43 0.52 1.46
C GLN A 108 -9.24 1.50 2.30
N LEU A 109 -9.45 1.23 3.59
CA LEU A 109 -10.17 2.12 4.51
C LEU A 109 -9.46 3.47 4.67
N ALA A 110 -8.11 3.47 4.69
CA ALA A 110 -7.33 4.69 4.73
C ALA A 110 -7.54 5.56 3.48
N ASP A 111 -7.51 4.94 2.29
CA ASP A 111 -7.74 5.65 1.04
C ASP A 111 -9.20 6.15 0.94
N ALA A 112 -10.17 5.33 1.37
CA ALA A 112 -11.58 5.70 1.42
C ALA A 112 -11.84 6.86 2.39
N LYS A 113 -11.15 6.90 3.54
CA LYS A 113 -11.26 8.00 4.51
C LYS A 113 -10.80 9.34 3.92
N ALA A 114 -9.71 9.34 3.15
CA ALA A 114 -9.24 10.56 2.48
C ALA A 114 -10.27 11.08 1.46
N ILE A 115 -10.87 10.18 0.67
CA ILE A 115 -11.95 10.53 -0.26
C ILE A 115 -13.18 11.04 0.50
N ASN A 116 -13.56 10.39 1.60
CA ASN A 116 -14.68 10.80 2.45
C ASN A 116 -14.51 12.24 2.97
N ASP A 117 -13.34 12.54 3.53
CA ASP A 117 -13.04 13.87 4.07
C ASP A 117 -13.06 14.95 2.98
N PHE A 118 -12.56 14.61 1.79
CA PHE A 118 -12.64 15.49 0.64
C PHE A 118 -14.10 15.80 0.26
N LEU A 119 -14.94 14.77 0.17
CA LEU A 119 -16.36 14.91 -0.19
C LEU A 119 -17.16 15.67 0.87
N LEU A 120 -16.91 15.42 2.15
CA LEU A 120 -17.55 16.18 3.24
C LEU A 120 -17.21 17.68 3.19
N ARG A 121 -15.96 18.03 2.86
CA ARG A 121 -15.53 19.44 2.77
C ARG A 121 -16.05 20.16 1.52
N ARG A 122 -16.33 19.44 0.44
CA ARG A 122 -16.63 20.00 -0.89
C ARG A 122 -18.01 19.63 -1.42
N ARG A 123 -18.91 19.12 -0.58
CA ARG A 123 -20.19 18.52 -0.97
C ARG A 123 -21.01 19.36 -1.96
N ASP A 124 -21.00 20.68 -1.78
CA ASP A 124 -21.79 21.63 -2.58
C ASP A 124 -20.97 22.36 -3.67
N SER A 125 -19.68 22.04 -3.82
CA SER A 125 -18.75 22.77 -4.70
C SER A 125 -17.82 21.85 -5.49
N LEU A 126 -18.27 20.64 -5.83
CA LEU A 126 -17.49 19.72 -6.65
C LEU A 126 -17.44 20.21 -8.10
N THR A 127 -16.25 20.56 -8.57
CA THR A 127 -15.98 20.89 -9.97
C THR A 127 -15.37 19.70 -10.70
N PRO A 128 -15.62 19.52 -12.01
CA PRO A 128 -14.87 18.54 -12.79
C PRO A 128 -13.43 19.03 -12.99
N VAL A 129 -12.44 18.20 -12.64
CA VAL A 129 -11.02 18.45 -12.89
C VAL A 129 -10.35 17.15 -13.35
N PRO A 130 -9.21 17.21 -14.06
CA PRO A 130 -8.46 16.02 -14.44
C PRO A 130 -8.14 15.11 -13.25
N ILE A 131 -8.21 13.80 -13.46
CA ILE A 131 -8.05 12.79 -12.40
C ILE A 131 -6.72 12.93 -11.64
N LYS A 132 -5.64 13.33 -12.32
CA LYS A 132 -4.32 13.53 -11.71
C LYS A 132 -4.33 14.72 -10.76
N GLU A 133 -4.97 15.82 -11.15
CA GLU A 133 -5.15 16.99 -10.28
C GLU A 133 -6.02 16.65 -9.07
N ARG A 134 -7.11 15.90 -9.28
CA ARG A 134 -7.96 15.42 -8.17
C ARG A 134 -7.20 14.48 -7.24
N SER A 135 -6.31 13.64 -7.80
CA SER A 135 -5.49 12.71 -7.03
C SER A 135 -4.47 13.46 -6.17
N LEU A 136 -3.84 14.48 -6.74
CA LEU A 136 -2.92 15.35 -6.02
C LEU A 136 -3.62 16.10 -4.88
N GLU A 137 -4.84 16.61 -5.10
CA GLU A 137 -5.59 17.32 -4.07
C GLU A 137 -6.03 16.42 -2.91
N ILE A 138 -6.46 15.18 -3.19
CA ILE A 138 -6.95 14.26 -2.16
C ILE A 138 -5.78 13.58 -1.43
N PHE A 139 -4.73 13.17 -2.15
CA PHE A 139 -3.69 12.28 -1.64
C PHE A 139 -2.28 12.90 -1.59
N GLY A 140 -2.06 14.07 -2.21
CA GLY A 140 -0.72 14.59 -2.44
C GLY A 140 0.10 13.77 -3.45
N ASP A 141 -0.55 12.85 -4.18
CA ASP A 141 0.07 11.94 -5.14
C ASP A 141 -0.81 11.86 -6.40
N GLU A 142 -0.31 12.35 -7.53
CA GLU A 142 -0.99 12.42 -8.82
C GLU A 142 -1.44 11.05 -9.38
N LYS A 143 -0.81 9.96 -8.94
CA LYS A 143 -1.03 8.60 -9.46
C LYS A 143 -1.91 7.75 -8.55
N ARG A 144 -2.22 8.23 -7.35
CA ARG A 144 -2.92 7.44 -6.33
C ARG A 144 -4.31 7.01 -6.78
N LEU A 145 -5.14 7.92 -7.29
CA LEU A 145 -6.47 7.59 -7.82
C LEU A 145 -6.40 6.63 -9.01
N GLU A 146 -5.39 6.77 -9.88
CA GLU A 146 -5.22 5.87 -11.02
C GLU A 146 -4.87 4.45 -10.58
N ALA A 147 -3.94 4.31 -9.63
CA ALA A 147 -3.61 3.02 -9.02
C ALA A 147 -4.82 2.39 -8.30
N LEU A 148 -5.62 3.22 -7.63
CA LEU A 148 -6.87 2.81 -6.99
C LEU A 148 -7.91 2.35 -8.01
N ARG A 149 -7.97 2.96 -9.20
CA ARG A 149 -8.89 2.55 -10.29
C ARG A 149 -8.54 1.18 -10.86
N THR A 150 -7.24 0.87 -10.95
CA THR A 150 -6.77 -0.45 -11.43
C THR A 150 -6.86 -1.53 -10.36
N GLY A 151 -6.71 -1.17 -9.08
CA GLY A 151 -6.70 -2.11 -7.95
C GLY A 151 -8.03 -2.29 -7.21
N MET A 152 -9.02 -1.41 -7.42
CA MET A 152 -10.32 -1.45 -6.75
C MET A 152 -11.48 -1.27 -7.74
N SER A 153 -12.49 -2.15 -7.68
CA SER A 153 -13.78 -1.95 -8.36
C SER A 153 -14.62 -0.81 -7.76
N VAL A 154 -14.10 -0.12 -6.75
CA VAL A 154 -14.79 0.93 -5.98
C VAL A 154 -14.94 2.22 -6.78
N ILE A 155 -13.90 2.62 -7.52
CA ILE A 155 -13.95 3.87 -8.31
C ILE A 155 -14.87 3.70 -9.53
N THR A 156 -15.02 2.47 -10.04
CA THR A 156 -15.92 2.16 -11.16
C THR A 156 -17.40 2.35 -10.81
N GLN A 157 -17.75 2.39 -9.52
CA GLN A 157 -19.12 2.64 -9.07
C GLN A 157 -19.40 4.13 -8.80
N PHE A 158 -18.38 4.99 -8.89
CA PHE A 158 -18.46 6.45 -8.81
C PHE A 158 -18.53 7.08 -10.22
N ASP A 159 -19.41 6.60 -11.09
CA ASP A 159 -19.70 7.21 -12.40
C ASP A 159 -20.57 8.49 -12.26
N GLY A 160 -20.16 9.36 -11.32
CA GLY A 160 -20.68 10.72 -11.14
C GLY A 160 -19.68 11.75 -11.63
N PRO A 161 -20.06 13.05 -11.70
CA PRO A 161 -19.25 14.15 -12.25
C PRO A 161 -17.92 14.43 -11.50
N MET A 162 -17.56 13.59 -10.52
CA MET A 162 -16.34 13.69 -9.72
C MET A 162 -15.07 13.23 -10.47
N PHE A 163 -15.21 12.33 -11.46
CA PHE A 163 -14.08 11.71 -12.18
C PHE A 163 -14.14 11.91 -13.70
N THR A 164 -14.98 12.82 -14.20
CA THR A 164 -15.12 13.07 -15.63
C THR A 164 -13.78 13.48 -16.23
N ILE A 165 -13.32 12.67 -17.18
CA ILE A 165 -12.09 12.90 -17.92
C ILE A 165 -12.31 14.11 -18.81
N GLY A 166 -11.83 15.27 -18.37
CA GLY A 166 -11.54 16.38 -19.27
C GLY A 166 -10.28 16.03 -20.06
N ASP A 167 -10.39 15.10 -21.02
CA ASP A 167 -9.31 14.87 -21.98
C ASP A 167 -9.23 16.11 -22.85
N GLY A 168 -8.23 16.94 -22.57
CA GLY A 168 -7.85 18.05 -23.42
C GLY A 168 -7.28 17.54 -24.74
N GLN A 169 -8.15 17.26 -25.71
CA GLN A 169 -8.11 17.71 -27.11
C GLN A 169 -8.76 16.71 -28.11
N SER A 170 -9.62 17.30 -28.95
CA SER A 170 -10.14 16.85 -30.26
C SER A 170 -11.47 16.05 -30.27
N GLY A 171 -12.52 16.75 -30.71
CA GLY A 171 -13.82 16.16 -31.03
C GLY A 171 -14.90 17.24 -31.18
N GLN A 172 -15.06 17.73 -32.41
CA GLN A 172 -16.24 18.48 -32.88
C GLN A 172 -17.55 17.69 -32.62
N TYR A 173 -18.69 18.33 -32.88
CA TYR A 173 -20.10 17.88 -32.71
C TYR A 173 -20.63 18.12 -31.29
N ILE A 174 -21.62 18.98 -31.04
CA ILE A 174 -22.84 19.22 -31.82
C ILE A 174 -23.29 20.68 -31.62
N GLN A 175 -23.16 21.50 -32.67
CA GLN A 175 -23.93 22.72 -32.81
C GLN A 175 -25.31 22.30 -33.33
N GLY A 176 -26.34 22.46 -32.50
CA GLY A 176 -27.73 22.20 -32.88
C GLY A 176 -28.15 23.14 -34.01
N GLN A 177 -28.03 22.66 -35.25
CA GLN A 177 -28.75 23.14 -36.41
C GLN A 177 -30.25 22.90 -36.17
N GLN A 178 -30.97 23.93 -35.72
CA GLN A 178 -32.40 24.02 -35.98
C GLN A 178 -32.56 24.86 -37.25
N ASN A 179 -32.65 24.18 -38.39
CA ASN A 179 -33.19 24.75 -39.61
C ASN A 179 -34.37 23.87 -40.04
N GLY A 180 -35.56 24.45 -39.97
CA GLY A 180 -36.81 23.80 -40.30
C GLY A 180 -37.90 24.84 -40.58
N THR A 181 -37.82 25.42 -41.77
CA THR A 181 -38.96 25.86 -42.58
C THR A 181 -39.57 27.24 -42.32
N SER A 182 -39.18 28.18 -43.19
CA SER A 182 -39.94 29.38 -43.55
C SER A 182 -41.38 29.05 -43.92
N ILE A 183 -42.32 29.79 -43.34
CA ILE A 183 -43.57 30.16 -44.01
C ILE A 183 -43.53 31.67 -44.26
N ALA A 184 -43.48 32.03 -45.54
CA ALA A 184 -43.66 33.40 -46.01
C ALA A 184 -45.14 33.64 -46.30
N THR A 185 -45.73 34.65 -45.66
CA THR A 185 -46.93 35.43 -46.02
C THR A 185 -47.00 36.50 -44.92
N GLY A 186 -46.96 37.81 -45.11
CA GLY A 186 -47.28 38.71 -46.21
C GLY A 186 -48.06 39.88 -45.62
N ALA A 187 -47.65 41.13 -45.94
CA ALA A 187 -48.37 42.40 -45.78
C ALA A 187 -48.52 42.98 -44.35
N VAL A 188 -48.51 44.29 -44.07
CA VAL A 188 -48.33 45.56 -44.80
C VAL A 188 -48.16 46.67 -43.72
N LEU A 189 -47.42 47.73 -44.04
CA LEU A 189 -47.36 49.01 -43.31
C LEU A 189 -48.75 49.60 -43.03
N VAL A 190 -49.01 50.14 -41.83
CA VAL A 190 -49.12 51.59 -41.52
C VAL A 190 -48.96 51.75 -40.00
#